data_AF-A0AAD2FIX9-F1
#
_entry.id   AF-A0AAD2FIX9-F1
#
_cell.length_a   1.000
_cell.length_b   1.000
_cell.length_c   1.000
_cell.angle_alpha   90.00
_cell.angle_beta   90.00
_cell.angle_gamma   90.00
#
_symmetry.space_group_name_H-M   'P 1'
#
loop_
_entity.id
_entity.type
_entity.pdbx_description
1 polymer ?
#
loop_
_entity_poly.entity_id
_entity_poly.type
_entity_poly.pdbx_seq_one_letter_code
_entity_poly.pdbx_strand_id
1 'polypeptide(L)'
;MMLFQHNNTGIHLDSGSTFHLRTNEDDFKEGSLQGIHGGFHYASNVEGRNLYREGIDKVFDYVCKLDTRASNNVNSLSNMVKDGFDVFMDTKRENSFFVTRNGTTWRFGHRNGLYPLVDEPAMVTTMFHDHARGLDNDDVQGYCALQSVEKNKEGFTNKQVKRANVARSGYHMMGAPGAELFKLAIRGNFFKNCPITEEDVNISEKIYGPSVSTIKGKQKQKRPTPKAVVDDWIEMPKELLKHNSNLDLCIDIMFINNVAFFVSIDKAIKFRFSTELKDRTKDAIYKSIDEILRIYNHAEFRIKTIYCDNEFKPVFDDMKDNMDVTMNYAAPGKHEPTIERSNQTLKGLF
;
A
#
# COMPACT_ATOMS: atom_id res chain seq x y z
N MET A 1 4.57 17.54 -15.17
CA MET A 1 3.85 16.82 -16.23
C MET A 1 3.41 15.50 -15.63
N MET A 2 2.13 15.37 -15.26
CA MET A 2 1.57 14.12 -14.76
C MET A 2 1.47 13.14 -15.93
N LEU A 3 2.27 12.08 -15.92
CA LEU A 3 2.11 10.98 -16.87
C LEU A 3 1.06 10.03 -16.29
N PHE A 4 -0.17 10.15 -16.78
CA PHE A 4 -1.20 9.15 -16.56
C PHE A 4 -0.73 7.82 -17.16
N GLN A 5 -0.39 6.83 -16.32
CA GLN A 5 -0.33 5.43 -16.75
C GLN A 5 -1.69 4.77 -16.47
N HIS A 6 -2.51 4.65 -17.51
CA HIS A 6 -3.66 3.75 -17.53
C HIS A 6 -3.17 2.30 -17.61
N ASN A 7 -3.79 1.41 -16.82
CA ASN A 7 -3.68 -0.07 -16.86
C ASN A 7 -2.38 -0.70 -16.34
N ASN A 8 -2.38 -1.08 -15.05
CA ASN A 8 -1.79 -2.28 -14.42
C ASN A 8 -0.46 -2.93 -14.91
N THR A 9 0.43 -2.25 -15.64
CA THR A 9 1.75 -2.79 -16.07
C THR A 9 2.91 -1.89 -15.62
N GLY A 10 3.25 -1.94 -14.33
CA GLY A 10 4.42 -1.22 -13.80
C GLY A 10 5.73 -1.70 -14.44
N ILE A 11 6.72 -0.81 -14.56
CA ILE A 11 8.07 -1.16 -15.03
C ILE A 11 8.86 -1.78 -13.88
N HIS A 12 9.30 -3.03 -14.01
CA HIS A 12 10.06 -3.73 -12.97
C HIS A 12 11.56 -3.64 -13.22
N LEU A 13 12.34 -3.48 -12.16
CA LEU A 13 13.79 -3.62 -12.20
C LEU A 13 14.17 -5.09 -11.98
N ASP A 14 14.88 -5.68 -12.93
CA ASP A 14 15.27 -7.08 -12.91
C ASP A 14 16.78 -7.25 -13.12
N SER A 15 17.43 -7.96 -12.21
CA SER A 15 18.84 -8.31 -12.30
C SER A 15 19.13 -9.48 -13.25
N GLY A 16 18.13 -10.32 -13.54
CA GLY A 16 18.24 -11.47 -14.43
C GLY A 16 18.07 -11.13 -15.91
N SER A 17 17.47 -9.98 -16.23
CA SER A 17 17.26 -9.56 -17.61
C SER A 17 18.54 -8.98 -18.25
N THR A 18 18.70 -9.21 -19.55
CA THR A 18 19.80 -8.69 -20.39
C THR A 18 19.36 -7.59 -21.36
N PHE A 19 18.08 -7.21 -21.37
CA PHE A 19 17.53 -6.15 -22.20
C PHE A 19 16.30 -5.49 -21.56
N HIS A 20 15.92 -4.32 -22.07
CA HIS A 20 14.71 -3.62 -21.64
C HIS A 20 13.52 -4.06 -22.48
N LEU A 21 12.39 -4.26 -21.83
CA LEU A 21 11.17 -4.78 -22.45
C LEU A 21 9.97 -3.90 -22.11
N ARG A 22 9.14 -3.65 -23.12
CA ARG A 22 7.82 -3.04 -22.97
C ARG A 22 6.73 -3.92 -23.56
N THR A 23 5.56 -3.90 -22.95
CA THR A 23 4.39 -4.69 -23.33
C THR A 23 3.42 -3.90 -24.22
N ASN A 24 3.44 -2.57 -24.16
CA ASN A 24 2.57 -1.71 -24.94
C ASN A 24 3.38 -0.76 -25.84
N GLU A 25 2.86 -0.51 -27.05
CA GLU A 25 3.38 0.51 -27.97
C GLU A 25 3.26 1.93 -27.40
N ASP A 26 2.27 2.17 -26.52
CA ASP A 26 2.07 3.46 -25.86
C ASP A 26 3.21 3.83 -24.90
N ASP A 27 4.09 2.90 -24.53
CA ASP A 27 5.24 3.15 -23.66
C ASP A 27 6.42 3.79 -24.42
N PHE A 28 6.33 3.89 -25.75
CA PHE A 28 7.38 4.39 -26.62
C PHE A 28 7.14 5.81 -27.11
N LYS A 29 8.20 6.58 -27.31
CA LYS A 29 8.11 7.92 -27.92
C LYS A 29 7.50 7.82 -29.32
N GLU A 30 6.65 8.78 -29.65
CA GLU A 30 5.95 8.83 -30.93
C GLU A 30 6.97 8.81 -32.09
N GLY A 31 6.76 7.90 -33.05
CA GLY A 31 7.65 7.72 -34.21
C GLY A 31 8.98 7.01 -33.94
N SER A 32 9.28 6.58 -32.70
CA SER A 32 10.55 5.89 -32.38
C SER A 32 10.53 4.38 -32.66
N LEU A 33 9.36 3.81 -32.89
CA LEU A 33 9.18 2.37 -33.01
C LEU A 33 9.59 1.88 -34.41
N GLN A 34 10.60 1.02 -34.46
CA GLN A 34 11.20 0.49 -35.69
C GLN A 34 11.27 -1.04 -35.70
N GLY A 35 11.38 -1.60 -36.90
CA GLY A 35 11.54 -3.04 -37.11
C GLY A 35 12.98 -3.50 -36.82
N ILE A 36 13.12 -4.66 -36.19
CA ILE A 36 14.42 -5.30 -35.94
C ILE A 36 14.74 -6.21 -37.13
N HIS A 37 15.73 -5.83 -37.93
CA HIS A 37 16.17 -6.66 -39.06
C HIS A 37 16.74 -8.00 -38.56
N GLY A 38 16.13 -9.12 -38.99
CA GLY A 38 16.50 -10.47 -38.56
C GLY A 38 15.84 -10.95 -37.26
N GLY A 39 15.08 -10.09 -36.57
CA GLY A 39 14.45 -10.40 -35.30
C GLY A 39 15.45 -10.49 -34.13
N PHE A 40 14.92 -10.43 -32.91
CA PHE A 40 15.67 -10.56 -31.67
C PHE A 40 15.13 -11.73 -30.87
N HIS A 41 15.88 -12.81 -30.80
CA HIS A 41 15.52 -13.98 -30.00
C HIS A 41 15.98 -13.80 -28.56
N TYR A 42 15.10 -14.07 -27.60
CA TYR A 42 15.47 -14.20 -26.19
C TYR A 42 14.87 -15.46 -25.57
N ALA A 43 15.60 -16.09 -24.66
CA ALA A 43 15.12 -17.21 -23.88
C ALA A 43 14.59 -16.70 -22.54
N SER A 44 13.35 -17.05 -22.20
CA SER A 44 12.83 -16.91 -20.83
C SER A 44 12.75 -18.28 -20.17
N ASN A 45 12.64 -18.30 -18.84
CA ASN A 45 12.49 -19.55 -18.05
C ASN A 45 11.26 -20.39 -18.44
N VAL A 46 10.31 -19.78 -19.17
CA VAL A 46 9.09 -20.45 -19.63
C VAL A 46 9.25 -20.90 -21.09
N GLU A 47 9.57 -19.97 -21.99
CA GLU A 47 9.80 -20.25 -23.42
C GLU A 47 10.72 -19.19 -24.07
N GLY A 48 11.36 -19.54 -25.19
CA GLY A 48 12.09 -18.59 -26.03
C GLY A 48 11.17 -17.86 -27.01
N ARG A 49 11.35 -16.54 -27.18
CA ARG A 49 10.51 -15.68 -28.02
C ARG A 49 11.35 -14.85 -28.99
N ASN A 50 10.77 -14.60 -30.17
CA ASN A 50 11.32 -13.71 -31.19
C ASN A 50 10.59 -12.37 -31.18
N LEU A 51 11.34 -11.28 -30.99
CA LEU A 51 10.84 -9.91 -31.03
C LEU A 51 11.24 -9.26 -32.34
N TYR A 52 10.35 -8.46 -32.91
CA TYR A 52 10.55 -7.86 -34.23
C TYR A 52 10.51 -6.33 -34.21
N ARG A 53 10.26 -5.74 -33.04
CA ARG A 53 10.12 -4.29 -32.89
C ARG A 53 10.87 -3.78 -31.67
N GLU A 54 11.45 -2.61 -31.82
CA GLU A 54 12.13 -1.86 -30.75
C GLU A 54 11.83 -0.37 -30.90
N GLY A 55 12.04 0.40 -29.85
CA GLY A 55 11.89 1.85 -29.90
C GLY A 55 12.43 2.50 -28.64
N ILE A 56 12.32 3.82 -28.53
CA ILE A 56 12.80 4.59 -27.38
C ILE A 56 11.65 4.74 -26.38
N ASP A 57 11.87 4.34 -25.12
CA ASP A 57 10.84 4.46 -24.08
C ASP A 57 10.64 5.90 -23.61
N LYS A 58 9.44 6.21 -23.11
CA LYS A 58 9.06 7.56 -22.66
C LYS A 58 9.64 7.97 -21.30
N VAL A 59 10.13 7.02 -20.49
CA VAL A 59 10.47 7.27 -19.08
C VAL A 59 11.97 7.43 -18.91
N PHE A 60 12.76 6.52 -19.49
CA PHE A 60 14.20 6.44 -19.34
C PHE A 60 14.98 6.84 -20.60
N ASP A 61 14.27 7.18 -21.68
CA ASP A 61 14.83 7.53 -22.98
C ASP A 61 15.77 6.45 -23.54
N TYR A 62 15.40 5.18 -23.38
CA TYR A 62 16.19 4.01 -23.73
C TYR A 62 15.57 3.12 -24.80
N VAL A 63 16.44 2.44 -25.56
CA VAL A 63 15.99 1.45 -26.54
C VAL A 63 15.44 0.23 -25.81
N CYS A 64 14.14 0.02 -25.94
CA CYS A 64 13.41 -1.11 -25.41
C CYS A 64 12.89 -1.99 -26.55
N LYS A 65 12.81 -3.30 -26.31
CA LYS A 65 12.14 -4.24 -27.20
C LYS A 65 10.66 -4.29 -26.87
N LEU A 66 9.80 -4.42 -27.88
CA LEU A 66 8.36 -4.60 -27.71
C LEU A 66 7.99 -6.08 -27.72
N ASP A 67 7.35 -6.56 -26.65
CA ASP A 67 6.73 -7.88 -26.57
C ASP A 67 5.31 -7.74 -26.00
N THR A 68 4.31 -7.68 -26.89
CA THR A 68 2.90 -7.58 -26.50
C THR A 68 2.36 -8.84 -25.80
N ARG A 69 3.13 -9.93 -25.77
CA ARG A 69 2.79 -11.17 -25.05
C ARG A 69 3.49 -11.26 -23.70
N ALA A 70 4.39 -10.36 -23.37
CA ALA A 70 4.99 -10.33 -22.04
C ALA A 70 3.96 -9.81 -21.02
N SER A 71 4.02 -10.33 -19.80
CA SER A 71 3.09 -9.94 -18.74
C SER A 71 3.41 -8.56 -18.18
N ASN A 72 4.71 -8.25 -18.06
CA ASN A 72 5.19 -7.08 -17.34
C ASN A 72 6.28 -6.34 -18.13
N ASN A 73 6.36 -5.03 -17.91
CA ASN A 73 7.46 -4.19 -18.37
C ASN A 73 8.72 -4.46 -17.54
N VAL A 74 9.89 -4.55 -18.18
CA VAL A 74 11.15 -4.89 -17.50
C VAL A 74 12.26 -3.93 -17.89
N ASN A 75 13.00 -3.47 -16.89
CA ASN A 75 14.29 -2.83 -17.04
C ASN A 75 15.39 -3.77 -16.54
N SER A 76 16.34 -4.08 -17.41
CA SER A 76 17.54 -4.80 -17.04
C SER A 76 18.44 -3.92 -16.17
N LEU A 77 18.67 -4.33 -14.92
CA LEU A 77 19.58 -3.64 -14.01
C LEU A 77 21.00 -3.58 -14.58
N SER A 78 21.47 -4.68 -15.19
CA SER A 78 22.82 -4.77 -15.74
C SER A 78 23.04 -3.79 -16.90
N ASN A 79 22.05 -3.65 -17.79
CA ASN A 79 22.12 -2.65 -18.86
C ASN A 79 22.05 -1.22 -18.31
N MET A 80 21.15 -0.92 -17.36
CA MET A 80 21.11 0.42 -16.76
C MET A 80 22.48 0.82 -16.20
N VAL A 81 23.16 -0.06 -15.46
CA VAL A 81 24.50 0.22 -14.94
C VAL A 81 25.52 0.41 -16.08
N LYS A 82 25.50 -0.47 -17.09
CA LYS A 82 26.39 -0.37 -18.27
C LYS A 82 26.24 0.96 -19.01
N ASP A 83 25.03 1.49 -19.00
CA ASP A 83 24.62 2.70 -19.70
C ASP A 83 24.82 3.98 -18.88
N GLY A 84 25.48 3.88 -17.72
CA GLY A 84 25.87 5.01 -16.89
C GLY A 84 24.79 5.50 -15.94
N PHE A 85 23.82 4.65 -15.58
CA PHE A 85 22.96 4.92 -14.43
C PHE A 85 23.68 4.54 -13.12
N ASP A 86 23.64 5.44 -12.15
CA ASP A 86 24.09 5.17 -10.79
C ASP A 86 22.96 4.47 -10.02
N VAL A 87 23.22 3.26 -9.54
CA VAL A 87 22.25 2.49 -8.76
C VAL A 87 22.69 2.41 -7.31
N PHE A 88 21.80 2.81 -6.40
CA PHE A 88 22.01 2.80 -4.95
C PHE A 88 20.88 2.04 -4.25
N MET A 89 21.21 1.25 -3.24
CA MET A 89 20.25 0.53 -2.39
C MET A 89 20.83 0.36 -0.99
N ASP A 90 20.05 0.68 0.04
CA ASP A 90 20.36 0.34 1.43
C ASP A 90 19.12 -0.27 2.11
N THR A 91 19.08 -1.60 2.14
CA THR A 91 17.96 -2.36 2.71
C THR A 91 17.77 -2.16 4.21
N LYS A 92 18.76 -1.61 4.93
CA LYS A 92 18.60 -1.33 6.38
C LYS A 92 17.78 -0.09 6.63
N ARG A 93 17.87 0.90 5.74
CA ARG A 93 17.18 2.19 5.87
C ARG A 93 15.91 2.21 5.02
N GLU A 94 16.00 1.80 3.76
CA GLU A 94 14.90 1.86 2.81
C GLU A 94 15.01 0.72 1.79
N ASN A 95 14.02 -0.17 1.77
CA ASN A 95 14.02 -1.33 0.88
C ASN A 95 13.55 -0.95 -0.54
N SER A 96 14.35 -0.13 -1.21
CA SER A 96 14.12 0.40 -2.55
C SER A 96 15.44 0.56 -3.31
N PHE A 97 15.43 0.34 -4.62
CA PHE A 97 16.52 0.77 -5.50
C PHE A 97 16.31 2.21 -5.94
N PHE A 98 17.37 3.00 -5.90
CA PHE A 98 17.42 4.35 -6.42
C PHE A 98 18.32 4.37 -7.64
N VAL A 99 17.75 4.66 -8.79
CA VAL A 99 18.45 4.67 -10.07
C VAL A 99 18.55 6.12 -10.52
N THR A 100 19.76 6.64 -10.70
CA THR A 100 20.01 8.07 -10.98
C THR A 100 20.74 8.24 -12.30
N ARG A 101 20.32 9.21 -13.11
CA ARG A 101 21.04 9.64 -14.32
C ARG A 101 20.72 11.08 -14.66
N ASN A 102 21.73 11.84 -15.08
CA ASN A 102 21.59 13.24 -15.48
C ASN A 102 20.85 14.12 -14.44
N GLY A 103 21.01 13.81 -13.15
CA GLY A 103 20.35 14.53 -12.05
C GLY A 103 18.91 14.09 -11.74
N THR A 104 18.34 13.17 -12.52
CA THR A 104 17.01 12.59 -12.25
C THR A 104 17.17 11.27 -11.51
N THR A 105 16.43 11.07 -10.41
CA THR A 105 16.40 9.82 -9.64
C THR A 105 15.02 9.18 -9.75
N TRP A 106 15.01 7.87 -10.03
CA TRP A 106 13.82 7.02 -10.04
C TRP A 106 13.92 6.01 -8.91
N ARG A 107 12.79 5.76 -8.23
CA ARG A 107 12.70 4.77 -7.14
C ARG A 107 11.97 3.52 -7.60
N PHE A 108 12.61 2.37 -7.41
CA PHE A 108 11.98 1.06 -7.56
C PHE A 108 11.80 0.47 -6.17
N GLY A 109 10.58 0.56 -5.64
CA GLY A 109 10.25 0.16 -4.27
C GLY A 109 9.88 -1.32 -4.19
N HIS A 110 10.23 -1.98 -3.09
CA HIS A 110 9.88 -3.39 -2.89
C HIS A 110 8.36 -3.60 -2.78
N ARG A 111 7.79 -4.47 -3.62
CA ARG A 111 6.38 -4.87 -3.59
C ARG A 111 6.24 -6.33 -4.03
N ASN A 112 5.75 -7.20 -3.13
CA ASN A 112 5.50 -8.63 -3.38
C ASN A 112 6.71 -9.38 -3.99
N GLY A 113 7.92 -9.14 -3.48
CA GLY A 113 9.14 -9.79 -3.97
C GLY A 113 9.71 -9.23 -5.27
N LEU A 114 9.11 -8.17 -5.83
CA LEU A 114 9.57 -7.47 -7.01
C LEU A 114 9.90 -6.00 -6.68
N TYR A 115 10.59 -5.34 -7.61
CA TYR A 115 10.92 -3.92 -7.52
C TYR A 115 10.28 -3.15 -8.68
N PRO A 116 8.98 -2.84 -8.62
CA PRO A 116 8.33 -1.95 -9.58
C PRO A 116 8.76 -0.48 -9.39
N LEU A 117 8.80 0.25 -10.50
CA LEU A 117 8.93 1.70 -10.52
C LEU A 117 7.74 2.33 -9.78
N VAL A 118 8.04 3.24 -8.85
CA VAL A 118 7.01 3.96 -8.10
C VAL A 118 6.64 5.24 -8.83
N ASP A 119 5.34 5.44 -9.06
CA ASP A 119 4.81 6.70 -9.57
C ASP A 119 4.64 7.70 -8.41
N GLU A 120 5.63 8.56 -8.23
CA GLU A 120 5.63 9.59 -7.21
C GLU A 120 6.35 10.87 -7.68
N PRO A 121 6.07 12.03 -7.07
CA PRO A 121 6.79 13.25 -7.39
C PRO A 121 8.30 13.10 -7.15
N ALA A 122 9.14 13.65 -8.03
CA ALA A 122 10.61 13.56 -7.93
C ALA A 122 11.16 13.98 -6.55
N MET A 123 10.52 14.96 -5.89
CA MET A 123 10.89 15.37 -4.53
C MET A 123 10.76 14.23 -3.51
N VAL A 124 9.71 13.42 -3.61
CA VAL A 124 9.48 12.28 -2.71
C VAL A 124 10.56 11.22 -2.93
N THR A 125 10.88 10.93 -4.19
CA THR A 125 12.01 10.05 -4.54
C THR A 125 13.33 10.55 -3.94
N THR A 126 13.62 11.85 -4.04
CA THR A 126 14.83 12.46 -3.45
C THR A 126 14.84 12.32 -1.92
N MET A 127 13.70 12.54 -1.25
CA MET A 127 13.61 12.37 0.21
C MET A 127 13.93 10.93 0.64
N PHE A 128 13.35 9.93 -0.02
CA PHE A 128 13.64 8.53 0.28
C PHE A 128 15.10 8.17 -0.06
N HIS A 129 15.66 8.76 -1.10
CA HIS A 129 17.05 8.54 -1.49
C HIS A 129 18.05 9.12 -0.47
N ASP A 130 17.78 10.33 0.04
CA ASP A 130 18.59 10.98 1.08
C ASP A 130 18.50 10.19 2.39
N HIS A 131 17.28 9.76 2.76
CA HIS A 131 17.06 8.88 3.92
C HIS A 131 17.87 7.59 3.81
N ALA A 132 17.82 6.93 2.64
CA ALA A 132 18.56 5.71 2.36
C ALA A 132 20.08 5.92 2.40
N ARG A 133 20.59 7.10 2.03
CA ARG A 133 22.02 7.46 2.12
C ARG A 133 22.46 7.86 3.54
N GLY A 134 21.51 7.99 4.48
CA GLY A 134 21.78 8.57 5.78
C GLY A 134 22.20 10.03 5.75
N LEU A 135 21.76 10.71 4.70
CA LEU A 135 21.72 12.16 4.62
C LEU A 135 20.36 12.62 5.16
N ASP A 136 19.93 12.01 6.27
CA ASP A 136 18.78 12.44 7.04
C ASP A 136 19.04 13.88 7.46
N ASN A 137 18.63 14.83 6.62
CA ASN A 137 18.41 16.16 7.09
C ASN A 137 17.32 16.01 8.15
N ASP A 138 17.66 16.28 9.42
CA ASP A 138 16.68 16.39 10.51
C ASP A 138 15.54 17.38 10.17
N ASP A 139 15.69 18.16 9.09
CA ASP A 139 14.73 19.09 8.49
C ASP A 139 13.80 18.49 7.42
N VAL A 140 13.95 17.23 7.02
CA VAL A 140 13.08 16.60 6.01
C VAL A 140 12.10 15.67 6.69
N GLN A 141 11.24 16.29 7.48
CA GLN A 141 9.96 15.72 7.86
C GLN A 141 9.18 15.36 6.59
N GLY A 142 8.92 14.06 6.42
CA GLY A 142 8.11 13.52 5.34
C GLY A 142 6.86 14.37 5.13
N TYR A 143 6.53 14.59 3.85
CA TYR A 143 5.42 15.39 3.32
C TYR A 143 4.26 15.62 4.31
N CYS A 144 4.48 16.58 5.19
CA CYS A 144 3.51 17.30 5.98
C CYS A 144 4.13 18.68 5.98
N ALA A 145 3.49 19.64 5.31
CA ALA A 145 3.99 20.99 5.13
C ALA A 145 4.32 21.66 6.48
N LEU A 146 5.53 21.42 7.00
CA LEU A 146 6.03 21.99 8.24
C LEU A 146 7.06 23.03 7.84
N GLN A 147 6.64 24.28 7.90
CA GLN A 147 7.54 25.42 7.81
C GLN A 147 8.47 25.39 9.01
N SER A 148 9.78 25.26 8.78
CA SER A 148 10.76 25.34 9.86
C SER A 148 10.85 26.78 10.39
N VAL A 149 11.06 26.91 11.69
CA VAL A 149 11.19 28.21 12.38
C VAL A 149 12.34 29.04 11.79
N GLU A 150 13.39 28.37 11.31
CA GLU A 150 14.54 28.99 10.67
C GLU A 150 14.14 29.64 9.34
N LYS A 151 13.44 28.91 8.47
CA LYS A 151 12.89 29.45 7.21
C LYS A 151 11.89 30.57 7.45
N ASN A 152 11.05 30.46 8.48
CA ASN A 152 10.09 31.52 8.81
C ASN A 152 10.74 32.82 9.29
N LYS A 153 11.99 32.79 9.77
CA LYS A 153 12.75 33.99 10.18
C LYS A 153 13.33 34.76 8.99
N GLU A 154 13.55 34.11 7.84
CA GLU A 154 14.22 34.71 6.67
C GLU A 154 13.49 35.95 6.11
N GLY A 155 12.19 36.11 6.40
CA GLY A 155 11.39 37.28 6.04
C GLY A 155 11.35 38.42 7.06
N PHE A 156 12.04 38.31 8.20
CA PHE A 156 11.97 39.30 9.30
C PHE A 156 13.35 39.82 9.69
N THR A 157 13.42 41.11 10.05
CA THR A 157 14.67 41.71 10.53
C THR A 157 15.07 41.17 11.90
N ASN A 158 16.37 41.19 12.20
CA ASN A 158 16.89 40.78 13.51
C ASN A 158 16.24 41.51 14.71
N LYS A 159 15.80 42.77 14.52
CA LYS A 159 15.06 43.52 15.54
C LYS A 159 13.65 42.95 15.74
N GLN A 160 12.94 42.63 14.67
CA GLN A 160 11.61 42.01 14.72
C GLN A 160 11.67 40.61 15.35
N VAL A 161 12.68 39.81 15.01
CA VAL A 161 12.89 38.48 15.62
C VAL A 161 13.13 38.60 17.13
N LYS A 162 13.93 39.57 17.58
CA LYS A 162 14.13 39.83 19.02
C LYS A 162 12.84 40.24 19.73
N ARG A 163 12.04 41.11 19.13
CA ARG A 163 10.74 41.52 19.71
C ARG A 163 9.74 40.36 19.73
N ALA A 164 9.72 39.53 18.69
CA ALA A 164 8.92 38.32 18.66
C ALA A 164 9.30 37.33 19.77
N ASN A 165 10.60 37.21 20.11
CA ASN A 165 11.05 36.39 21.25
C ASN A 165 10.53 36.93 22.58
N VAL A 166 10.57 38.25 22.78
CA VAL A 166 10.02 38.90 23.98
C VAL A 166 8.52 38.70 24.07
N ALA A 167 7.80 38.87 22.96
CA ALA A 167 6.36 38.60 22.86
C ALA A 167 6.02 37.15 23.21
N ARG A 168 6.77 36.18 22.68
CA ARG A 168 6.60 34.75 22.97
C ARG A 168 6.89 34.43 24.44
N SER A 169 7.90 35.07 25.02
CA SER A 169 8.25 34.88 26.43
C SER A 169 7.16 35.45 27.35
N GLY A 170 6.65 36.64 27.04
CA GLY A 170 5.49 37.24 27.74
C GLY A 170 4.24 36.38 27.64
N TYR A 171 3.97 35.81 26.46
CA TYR A 171 2.87 34.86 26.26
C TYR A 171 2.95 33.64 27.19
N HIS A 172 4.14 33.06 27.33
CA HIS A 172 4.36 31.93 28.22
C HIS A 172 4.29 32.31 29.70
N MET A 173 4.77 33.50 30.06
CA MET A 173 4.70 34.03 31.42
C MET A 173 3.27 34.24 31.91
N MET A 174 2.33 34.51 30.99
CA MET A 174 0.89 34.63 31.28
C MET A 174 0.15 33.29 31.29
N GLY A 175 0.87 32.16 31.26
CA GLY A 175 0.27 30.83 31.28
C GLY A 175 -0.28 30.37 29.92
N ALA A 176 0.26 30.90 28.82
CA ALA A 176 -0.14 30.53 27.46
C ALA A 176 -1.67 30.58 27.21
N PRO A 177 -2.30 31.76 27.38
CA PRO A 177 -3.71 31.96 27.08
C PRO A 177 -4.02 31.70 25.59
N GLY A 178 -5.28 31.73 25.18
CA GLY A 178 -5.58 31.74 23.73
C GLY A 178 -4.94 32.95 23.06
N ALA A 179 -4.45 32.82 21.82
CA ALA A 179 -3.79 33.92 21.11
C ALA A 179 -4.66 35.19 21.01
N GLU A 180 -5.94 35.02 20.72
CA GLU A 180 -6.91 36.12 20.68
C GLU A 180 -7.08 36.80 22.05
N LEU A 181 -7.11 36.01 23.12
CA LEU A 181 -7.20 36.54 24.48
C LEU A 181 -5.92 37.31 24.86
N PHE A 182 -4.75 36.83 24.40
CA PHE A 182 -3.48 37.52 24.62
C PHE A 182 -3.41 38.85 23.86
N LYS A 183 -3.83 38.88 22.59
CA LYS A 183 -3.94 40.11 21.79
C LYS A 183 -4.91 41.10 22.43
N LEU A 184 -6.05 40.63 22.92
CA LEU A 184 -7.03 41.45 23.64
C LEU A 184 -6.46 42.04 24.94
N ALA A 185 -5.68 41.26 25.69
CA ALA A 185 -5.06 41.73 26.93
C ALA A 185 -3.98 42.81 26.69
N ILE A 186 -3.25 42.71 25.58
CA ILE A 186 -2.30 43.74 25.13
C ILE A 186 -3.06 44.99 24.67
N ARG A 187 -4.08 44.86 23.80
CA ARG A 187 -4.90 45.99 23.33
C ARG A 187 -5.61 46.72 24.47
N GLY A 188 -6.13 45.98 25.44
CA GLY A 188 -6.82 46.51 26.62
C GLY A 188 -5.88 47.11 27.67
N ASN A 189 -4.57 47.16 27.40
CA ASN A 189 -3.55 47.71 28.29
C ASN A 189 -3.60 47.15 29.72
N PHE A 190 -3.92 45.84 29.84
CA PHE A 190 -4.02 45.16 31.14
C PHE A 190 -2.67 45.04 31.86
N PHE A 191 -1.56 45.28 31.16
CA PHE A 191 -0.20 45.22 31.69
C PHE A 191 0.45 46.61 31.67
N LYS A 192 0.76 47.15 32.85
CA LYS A 192 1.48 48.41 32.96
C LYS A 192 2.92 48.24 32.45
N ASN A 193 3.39 49.18 31.62
CA ASN A 193 4.75 49.23 31.08
C ASN A 193 5.15 48.01 30.23
N CYS A 194 4.20 47.38 29.53
CA CYS A 194 4.51 46.26 28.63
C CYS A 194 5.04 46.80 27.28
N PRO A 195 6.28 46.47 26.87
CA PRO A 195 6.83 46.91 25.59
C PRO A 195 6.39 46.04 24.40
N ILE A 196 5.50 45.06 24.63
CA ILE A 196 5.04 44.10 23.61
C ILE A 196 3.85 44.72 22.86
N THR A 197 3.97 44.82 21.55
CA THR A 197 2.86 45.23 20.67
C THR A 197 2.12 44.02 20.11
N GLU A 198 0.89 44.23 19.63
CA GLU A 198 0.15 43.17 18.93
C GLU A 198 0.88 42.69 17.66
N GLU A 199 1.58 43.60 16.98
CA GLU A 199 2.38 43.26 15.81
C GLU A 199 3.50 42.28 16.17
N ASP A 200 4.17 42.47 17.32
CA ASP A 200 5.18 41.54 17.81
C ASP A 200 4.61 40.15 18.12
N VAL A 201 3.35 40.08 18.58
CA VAL A 201 2.62 38.80 18.76
C VAL A 201 2.34 38.13 17.42
N ASN A 202 1.84 38.88 16.44
CA ASN A 202 1.56 38.35 15.11
C ASN A 202 2.83 37.86 14.40
N ILE A 203 3.95 38.57 14.55
CA ILE A 203 5.25 38.14 14.04
C ILE A 203 5.72 36.89 14.78
N SER A 204 5.55 36.83 16.10
CA SER A 204 5.86 35.64 16.89
C SER A 204 5.05 34.42 16.44
N GLU A 205 3.75 34.56 16.18
CA GLU A 205 2.92 33.46 15.68
C GLU A 205 3.35 33.01 14.28
N LYS A 206 3.70 33.93 13.39
CA LYS A 206 4.19 33.60 12.04
C LYS A 206 5.53 32.88 12.08
N ILE A 207 6.46 33.33 12.93
CA ILE A 207 7.79 32.70 13.03
C ILE A 207 7.69 31.33 13.67
N TYR A 208 6.93 31.22 14.76
CA TYR A 208 7.05 30.11 15.69
C TYR A 208 5.85 29.17 15.76
N GLY A 209 4.72 29.57 15.19
CA GLY A 209 3.47 28.83 15.28
C GLY A 209 2.91 28.70 16.71
N PRO A 210 1.83 27.91 16.86
CA PRO A 210 1.24 27.63 18.16
C PRO A 210 2.26 26.96 19.10
N SER A 211 2.25 27.39 20.37
CA SER A 211 3.20 26.88 21.36
C SER A 211 2.97 25.38 21.67
N VAL A 212 4.07 24.62 21.78
CA VAL A 212 4.07 23.19 22.13
C VAL A 212 3.32 22.92 23.44
N SER A 213 3.47 23.80 24.44
CA SER A 213 2.76 23.70 25.73
C SER A 213 1.25 23.82 25.56
N THR A 214 0.81 24.67 24.63
CA THR A 214 -0.61 24.86 24.31
C THR A 214 -1.16 23.68 23.53
N ILE A 215 -0.38 23.14 22.58
CA ILE A 215 -0.75 21.94 21.82
C ILE A 215 -0.92 20.75 22.77
N LYS A 216 0.06 20.48 23.64
CA LYS A 216 0.00 19.36 24.60
C LYS A 216 -1.11 19.49 25.63
N GLY A 217 -1.41 20.71 26.10
CA GLY A 217 -2.42 20.93 27.15
C GLY A 217 -3.85 21.13 26.64
N LYS A 218 -4.03 21.62 25.41
CA LYS A 218 -5.36 21.93 24.84
C LYS A 218 -5.78 21.02 23.69
N GLN A 219 -4.90 20.19 23.14
CA GLN A 219 -5.34 19.12 22.25
C GLN A 219 -6.16 18.12 23.06
N LYS A 220 -7.48 18.17 22.89
CA LYS A 220 -8.30 16.98 23.09
C LYS A 220 -7.78 15.95 22.08
N GLN A 221 -7.42 14.77 22.57
CA GLN A 221 -7.08 13.63 21.71
C GLN A 221 -8.19 13.51 20.67
N LYS A 222 -7.90 13.89 19.42
CA LYS A 222 -8.69 13.43 18.27
C LYS A 222 -8.36 11.95 18.16
N ARG A 223 -8.93 11.13 19.05
CA ARG A 223 -9.32 9.78 18.61
C ARG A 223 -10.02 10.01 17.28
N PRO A 224 -9.75 9.23 16.23
CA PRO A 224 -10.59 9.29 15.07
C PRO A 224 -12.01 9.24 15.62
N THR A 225 -12.77 10.33 15.44
CA THR A 225 -14.22 10.17 15.35
C THR A 225 -14.35 8.98 14.41
N PRO A 226 -15.01 7.88 14.82
CA PRO A 226 -15.26 6.80 13.88
C PRO A 226 -15.79 7.53 12.66
N LYS A 227 -15.08 7.43 11.52
CA LYS A 227 -15.56 7.99 10.26
C LYS A 227 -17.01 7.56 10.25
N ALA A 228 -17.95 8.51 10.22
CA ALA A 228 -19.37 8.15 10.09
C ALA A 228 -19.37 7.05 9.03
N VAL A 229 -19.79 5.84 9.42
CA VAL A 229 -19.60 4.64 8.61
C VAL A 229 -20.23 4.99 7.27
N VAL A 230 -19.38 5.32 6.29
CA VAL A 230 -19.85 5.52 4.94
C VAL A 230 -20.01 4.09 4.49
N ASP A 231 -21.25 3.64 4.54
CA ASP A 231 -21.72 2.35 4.09
C ASP A 231 -21.48 2.25 2.57
N ASP A 232 -20.21 2.08 2.19
CA ASP A 232 -19.76 1.87 0.81
C ASP A 232 -19.92 0.38 0.47
N TRP A 233 -21.16 -0.11 0.56
CA TRP A 233 -21.51 -1.46 0.19
C TRP A 233 -21.47 -1.58 -1.32
N ILE A 234 -20.50 -2.32 -1.83
CA ILE A 234 -20.53 -2.78 -3.22
C ILE A 234 -21.67 -3.80 -3.32
N GLU A 235 -22.75 -3.43 -4.00
CA GLU A 235 -23.86 -4.37 -4.25
C GLU A 235 -23.36 -5.59 -5.03
N MET A 236 -23.75 -6.78 -4.58
CA MET A 236 -23.42 -8.03 -5.28
C MET A 236 -24.03 -8.00 -6.69
N PRO A 237 -23.23 -8.24 -7.76
CA PRO A 237 -23.74 -8.27 -9.12
C PRO A 237 -24.89 -9.27 -9.24
N LYS A 238 -26.07 -8.78 -9.69
CA LYS A 238 -27.31 -9.57 -9.78
C LYS A 238 -27.15 -10.80 -10.68
N GLU A 239 -26.21 -10.75 -11.62
CA GLU A 239 -25.83 -11.83 -12.53
C GLU A 239 -25.27 -13.06 -11.78
N LEU A 240 -24.51 -12.85 -10.69
CA LEU A 240 -23.98 -13.94 -9.88
C LEU A 240 -25.08 -14.66 -9.09
N LEU A 241 -26.06 -13.90 -8.59
CA LEU A 241 -27.19 -14.43 -7.83
C LEU A 241 -28.20 -15.17 -8.72
N LYS A 242 -28.44 -14.70 -9.95
CA LYS A 242 -29.40 -15.30 -10.88
C LYS A 242 -29.11 -16.76 -11.22
N HIS A 243 -27.84 -17.15 -11.28
CA HIS A 243 -27.44 -18.49 -11.73
C HIS A 243 -26.92 -19.39 -10.59
N ASN A 244 -26.47 -18.82 -9.47
CA ASN A 244 -25.73 -19.56 -8.43
C ASN A 244 -26.32 -19.39 -7.01
N SER A 245 -27.63 -19.19 -6.87
CA SER A 245 -28.26 -18.96 -5.56
C SER A 245 -28.05 -20.12 -4.56
N ASN A 246 -27.87 -21.35 -5.05
CA ASN A 246 -27.50 -22.52 -4.25
C ASN A 246 -26.08 -22.96 -4.60
N LEU A 247 -25.22 -23.04 -3.58
CA LEU A 247 -23.81 -23.35 -3.74
C LEU A 247 -23.42 -24.65 -3.04
N ASP A 248 -22.40 -25.29 -3.59
CA ASP A 248 -21.70 -26.42 -2.98
C ASP A 248 -20.36 -25.94 -2.43
N LEU A 249 -20.14 -26.16 -1.13
CA LEU A 249 -18.95 -25.73 -0.40
C LEU A 249 -18.05 -26.92 -0.11
N CYS A 250 -16.75 -26.81 -0.35
CA CYS A 250 -15.75 -27.77 0.11
C CYS A 250 -15.03 -27.19 1.32
N ILE A 251 -14.78 -27.99 2.35
CA ILE A 251 -14.05 -27.57 3.56
C ILE A 251 -12.93 -28.56 3.89
N ASP A 252 -11.87 -28.05 4.51
CA ASP A 252 -10.73 -28.84 4.98
C ASP A 252 -10.01 -28.13 6.15
N ILE A 253 -9.12 -28.84 6.84
CA ILE A 253 -8.17 -28.27 7.82
C ILE A 253 -6.76 -28.39 7.25
N MET A 254 -6.11 -27.26 7.00
CA MET A 254 -4.73 -27.21 6.53
C MET A 254 -3.77 -26.74 7.63
N PHE A 255 -2.52 -27.18 7.56
CA PHE A 255 -1.46 -26.73 8.46
C PHE A 255 -0.42 -25.90 7.70
N ILE A 256 -0.10 -24.72 8.23
CA ILE A 256 0.98 -23.83 7.77
C ILE A 256 1.83 -23.49 8.98
N ASN A 257 3.13 -23.78 8.94
CA ASN A 257 4.07 -23.51 10.05
C ASN A 257 3.58 -23.97 11.43
N ASN A 258 3.02 -25.20 11.51
CA ASN A 258 2.41 -25.79 12.70
C ASN A 258 1.15 -25.10 13.25
N VAL A 259 0.59 -24.14 12.52
CA VAL A 259 -0.71 -23.53 12.84
C VAL A 259 -1.80 -24.16 11.99
N ALA A 260 -2.92 -24.53 12.61
CA ALA A 260 -4.08 -25.12 11.94
C ALA A 260 -5.00 -24.01 11.40
N PHE A 261 -5.47 -24.19 10.17
CA PHE A 261 -6.41 -23.29 9.52
C PHE A 261 -7.61 -24.08 9.02
N PHE A 262 -8.80 -23.59 9.34
CA PHE A 262 -10.01 -23.99 8.65
C PHE A 262 -10.03 -23.30 7.29
N VAL A 263 -10.26 -24.06 6.24
CA VAL A 263 -10.30 -23.54 4.87
C VAL A 263 -11.53 -24.03 4.15
N SER A 264 -12.09 -23.16 3.31
CA SER A 264 -13.21 -23.50 2.46
C SER A 264 -13.08 -22.90 1.07
N ILE A 265 -13.65 -23.59 0.09
CA ILE A 265 -13.82 -23.08 -1.27
C ILE A 265 -15.14 -23.56 -1.83
N ASP A 266 -15.94 -22.67 -2.42
CA ASP A 266 -17.12 -23.12 -3.17
C ASP A 266 -16.77 -23.55 -4.59
N LYS A 267 -17.65 -24.37 -5.17
CA LYS A 267 -17.43 -24.94 -6.50
C LYS A 267 -17.80 -23.99 -7.65
N ALA A 268 -18.67 -23.00 -7.45
CA ALA A 268 -19.25 -22.20 -8.54
C ALA A 268 -18.58 -20.83 -8.71
N ILE A 269 -18.59 -20.00 -7.66
CA ILE A 269 -17.98 -18.67 -7.62
C ILE A 269 -16.51 -18.72 -7.19
N LYS A 270 -16.02 -19.85 -6.68
CA LYS A 270 -14.62 -20.07 -6.24
C LYS A 270 -14.16 -19.10 -5.16
N PHE A 271 -15.10 -18.59 -4.36
CA PHE A 271 -14.82 -17.84 -3.15
C PHE A 271 -14.08 -18.73 -2.15
N ARG A 272 -13.00 -18.20 -1.59
CA ARG A 272 -12.15 -18.88 -0.62
C ARG A 272 -12.27 -18.15 0.71
N PHE A 273 -12.35 -18.93 1.77
CA PHE A 273 -12.31 -18.43 3.13
C PHE A 273 -11.32 -19.25 3.94
N SER A 274 -10.58 -18.59 4.82
CA SER A 274 -9.67 -19.25 5.76
C SER A 274 -9.68 -18.53 7.10
N THR A 275 -9.75 -19.30 8.18
CA THR A 275 -9.67 -18.77 9.55
C THR A 275 -8.75 -19.64 10.40
N GLU A 276 -8.06 -19.03 11.35
CA GLU A 276 -7.13 -19.73 12.25
C GLU A 276 -7.94 -20.57 13.25
N LEU A 277 -7.58 -21.85 13.36
CA LEU A 277 -8.09 -22.74 14.40
C LEU A 277 -7.10 -22.74 15.57
N LYS A 278 -7.46 -22.07 16.65
CA LYS A 278 -6.68 -22.09 17.90
C LYS A 278 -6.51 -23.51 18.44
N ASP A 279 -7.59 -24.29 18.35
CA ASP A 279 -7.64 -25.70 18.75
C ASP A 279 -8.50 -26.48 17.74
N ARG A 280 -8.30 -27.80 17.63
CA ARG A 280 -9.11 -28.71 16.79
C ARG A 280 -10.34 -29.25 17.51
N THR A 281 -10.86 -28.50 18.47
CA THR A 281 -12.07 -28.91 19.19
C THR A 281 -13.30 -28.77 18.29
N LYS A 282 -14.34 -29.56 18.57
CA LYS A 282 -15.61 -29.49 17.82
C LYS A 282 -16.17 -28.05 17.79
N ASP A 283 -16.10 -27.35 18.91
CA ASP A 283 -16.59 -25.97 19.05
C ASP A 283 -15.85 -24.96 18.16
N ALA A 284 -14.53 -25.12 17.99
CA ALA A 284 -13.74 -24.23 17.13
C ALA A 284 -14.09 -24.43 15.65
N ILE A 285 -14.26 -25.69 15.24
CA ILE A 285 -14.68 -26.04 13.89
C ILE A 285 -16.11 -25.56 13.62
N TYR A 286 -17.02 -25.77 14.58
CA TYR A 286 -18.41 -25.29 14.51
C TYR A 286 -18.47 -23.78 14.30
N LYS A 287 -17.71 -23.00 15.09
CA LYS A 287 -17.67 -21.54 14.95
C LYS A 287 -17.17 -21.11 13.56
N SER A 288 -16.18 -21.81 13.03
CA SER A 288 -15.63 -21.53 11.70
C SER A 288 -16.66 -21.79 10.60
N ILE A 289 -17.47 -22.85 10.74
CA ILE A 289 -18.57 -23.17 9.83
C ILE A 289 -19.71 -22.14 9.94
N ASP A 290 -20.12 -21.77 11.16
CA ASP A 290 -21.15 -20.74 11.38
C ASP A 290 -20.72 -19.39 10.79
N GLU A 291 -19.46 -19.01 10.94
CA GLU A 291 -18.90 -17.78 10.36
C GLU A 291 -19.01 -17.76 8.83
N ILE A 292 -18.54 -18.82 8.15
CA ILE A 292 -18.61 -18.88 6.68
C ILE A 292 -20.06 -18.95 6.17
N LEU A 293 -20.94 -19.68 6.84
CA LEU A 293 -22.36 -19.75 6.46
C LEU A 293 -23.04 -18.39 6.61
N ARG A 294 -22.73 -17.61 7.64
CA ARG A 294 -23.24 -16.24 7.80
C ARG A 294 -22.78 -15.32 6.68
N ILE A 295 -21.53 -15.45 6.24
CA ILE A 295 -20.99 -14.68 5.11
C ILE A 295 -21.79 -14.98 3.84
N TYR A 296 -22.02 -16.26 3.52
CA TYR A 296 -22.82 -16.65 2.36
C TYR A 296 -24.27 -16.16 2.46
N ASN A 297 -24.92 -16.36 3.62
CA ASN A 297 -26.31 -15.93 3.84
C ASN A 297 -26.48 -14.41 3.72
N HIS A 298 -25.53 -13.62 4.24
CA HIS A 298 -25.54 -12.15 4.09
C HIS A 298 -25.36 -11.72 2.63
N ALA A 299 -24.63 -12.50 1.84
CA ALA A 299 -24.45 -12.29 0.40
C ALA A 299 -25.58 -12.92 -0.45
N GLU A 300 -26.70 -13.31 0.17
CA GLU A 300 -27.87 -13.95 -0.47
C GLU A 300 -27.58 -15.30 -1.16
N PHE A 301 -26.47 -15.96 -0.79
CA PHE A 301 -26.16 -17.32 -1.24
C PHE A 301 -26.56 -18.35 -0.18
N ARG A 302 -27.18 -19.44 -0.62
CA ARG A 302 -27.52 -20.58 0.23
C ARG A 302 -26.59 -21.74 -0.04
N ILE A 303 -25.88 -22.22 0.98
CA ILE A 303 -25.10 -23.46 0.86
C ILE A 303 -26.05 -24.66 0.94
N LYS A 304 -26.05 -25.51 -0.09
CA LYS A 304 -26.89 -26.72 -0.15
C LYS A 304 -26.13 -27.97 0.27
N THR A 305 -24.89 -28.10 -0.20
CA THR A 305 -24.05 -29.27 0.08
C THR A 305 -22.69 -28.85 0.61
N ILE A 306 -22.24 -29.48 1.68
CA ILE A 306 -20.86 -29.35 2.16
C ILE A 306 -20.10 -30.65 1.90
N TYR A 307 -19.02 -30.55 1.12
CA TYR A 307 -18.06 -31.61 0.85
C TYR A 307 -16.93 -31.54 1.86
N CYS A 308 -16.71 -32.60 2.62
CA CYS A 308 -15.70 -32.63 3.67
C CYS A 308 -15.15 -34.04 3.89
N ASP A 309 -14.02 -34.12 4.58
CA ASP A 309 -13.44 -35.39 4.99
C ASP A 309 -14.18 -36.00 6.19
N ASN A 310 -13.96 -37.30 6.42
CA ASN A 310 -14.58 -38.03 7.53
C ASN A 310 -14.21 -37.48 8.91
N GLU A 311 -13.15 -36.68 9.03
CA GLU A 311 -12.75 -36.01 10.27
C GLU A 311 -13.83 -35.06 10.81
N PHE A 312 -14.68 -34.52 9.94
CA PHE A 312 -15.73 -33.57 10.34
C PHE A 312 -17.04 -34.23 10.78
N LYS A 313 -17.21 -35.55 10.58
CA LYS A 313 -18.43 -36.29 10.97
C LYS A 313 -18.90 -36.01 12.41
N PRO A 314 -18.02 -36.05 13.42
CA PRO A 314 -18.44 -35.85 14.81
C PRO A 314 -18.97 -34.45 15.10
N VAL A 315 -18.57 -33.43 14.32
CA VAL A 315 -19.04 -32.05 14.48
C VAL A 315 -20.41 -31.90 13.81
N PHE A 316 -20.59 -32.50 12.64
CA PHE A 316 -21.80 -32.32 11.84
C PHE A 316 -22.98 -33.19 12.26
N ASP A 317 -22.75 -34.36 12.86
CA ASP A 317 -23.85 -35.16 13.41
C ASP A 317 -24.60 -34.40 14.52
N ASP A 318 -23.91 -33.52 15.26
CA ASP A 318 -24.51 -32.63 16.26
C ASP A 318 -25.21 -31.40 15.62
N MET A 319 -24.89 -31.04 14.36
CA MET A 319 -25.43 -29.86 13.65
C MET A 319 -26.55 -30.17 12.66
N LYS A 320 -26.69 -31.44 12.23
CA LYS A 320 -27.54 -31.85 11.11
C LYS A 320 -29.02 -31.50 11.31
N ASP A 321 -29.47 -31.42 12.56
CA ASP A 321 -30.86 -31.12 12.90
C ASP A 321 -31.21 -29.62 12.80
N ASN A 322 -30.20 -28.73 12.72
CA ASN A 322 -30.39 -27.27 12.79
C ASN A 322 -30.02 -26.53 11.49
N MET A 323 -29.46 -27.20 10.49
CA MET A 323 -29.04 -26.58 9.23
C MET A 323 -29.61 -27.34 8.05
N ASP A 324 -30.33 -26.65 7.16
CA ASP A 324 -30.82 -27.19 5.88
C ASP A 324 -29.67 -27.45 4.88
N VAL A 325 -28.60 -28.13 5.31
CA VAL A 325 -27.38 -28.38 4.54
C VAL A 325 -27.11 -29.88 4.51
N THR A 326 -26.90 -30.41 3.31
CA THR A 326 -26.56 -31.83 3.11
C THR A 326 -25.04 -32.01 3.21
N MET A 327 -24.59 -32.95 4.03
CA MET A 327 -23.17 -33.30 4.11
C MET A 327 -22.83 -34.42 3.12
N ASN A 328 -21.75 -34.23 2.37
CA ASN A 328 -21.15 -35.25 1.52
C ASN A 328 -19.74 -35.55 2.02
N TYR A 329 -19.59 -36.67 2.70
CA TYR A 329 -18.31 -37.12 3.23
C TYR A 329 -17.51 -37.86 2.16
N ALA A 330 -16.25 -37.49 1.99
CA ALA A 330 -15.36 -38.18 1.08
C ALA A 330 -15.13 -39.64 1.52
N ALA A 331 -14.91 -40.52 0.54
CA ALA A 331 -14.62 -41.93 0.82
C ALA A 331 -13.30 -42.05 1.61
N PRO A 332 -13.13 -43.07 2.48
CA PRO A 332 -11.89 -43.26 3.23
C PRO A 332 -10.67 -43.26 2.31
N GLY A 333 -9.70 -42.36 2.57
CA GLY A 333 -8.48 -42.23 1.79
C GLY A 333 -8.61 -41.46 0.45
N LYS A 334 -9.76 -40.83 0.18
CA LYS A 334 -9.93 -39.89 -0.94
C LYS A 334 -10.27 -38.51 -0.38
N HIS A 335 -9.56 -37.50 -0.85
CA HIS A 335 -9.86 -36.08 -0.58
C HIS A 335 -10.61 -35.47 -1.75
N GLU A 336 -11.31 -34.36 -1.51
CA GLU A 336 -11.99 -33.61 -2.56
C GLU A 336 -10.98 -32.79 -3.38
N PRO A 337 -10.80 -33.04 -4.69
CA PRO A 337 -9.71 -32.43 -5.48
C PRO A 337 -9.76 -30.90 -5.55
N THR A 338 -10.94 -30.31 -5.37
CA THR A 338 -11.16 -28.87 -5.44
C THR A 338 -10.50 -28.14 -4.27
N ILE A 339 -10.64 -28.67 -3.04
CA ILE A 339 -10.06 -28.06 -1.84
C ILE A 339 -8.55 -28.37 -1.75
N GLU A 340 -8.09 -29.55 -2.18
CA GLU A 340 -6.66 -29.87 -2.23
C GLU A 340 -5.85 -28.90 -3.10
N ARG A 341 -6.33 -28.61 -4.32
CA ARG A 341 -5.70 -27.62 -5.22
C ARG A 341 -5.71 -26.22 -4.62
N SER A 342 -6.79 -25.88 -3.91
CA SER A 342 -6.90 -24.60 -3.20
C SER A 342 -5.87 -24.52 -2.07
N ASN A 343 -5.71 -25.58 -1.29
CA ASN A 343 -4.76 -25.64 -0.18
C ASN A 343 -3.31 -25.57 -0.66
N GLN A 344 -2.98 -26.20 -1.80
CA GLN A 344 -1.67 -26.04 -2.44
C GLN A 344 -1.41 -24.58 -2.85
N THR A 345 -2.43 -23.90 -3.39
CA THR A 345 -2.32 -22.48 -3.75
C THR A 345 -2.09 -21.61 -2.51
N LEU A 346 -2.85 -21.85 -1.43
CA LEU A 346 -2.71 -21.11 -0.18
C LEU A 346 -1.35 -21.35 0.49
N LYS A 347 -0.83 -22.59 0.46
CA LYS A 347 0.53 -22.91 0.95
C LYS A 347 1.65 -22.28 0.13
N GLY A 348 1.40 -21.86 -1.12
CA GLY A 348 2.40 -21.16 -1.92
C GLY A 348 2.48 -19.66 -1.64
N LEU A 349 1.51 -19.10 -0.90
CA LEU A 349 1.45 -17.68 -0.53
C LEU A 349 2.13 -17.37 0.81
N PHE A 350 2.44 -18.39 1.60
CA PHE A 350 3.11 -18.33 2.91
C PHE A 350 4.31 -19.25 2.90
#